data_AF-A0A0C5AW30-F1
#
_entry.id   AF-A0A0C5AW30-F1
#
_cell.length_a   1.000
_cell.length_b   1.000
_cell.length_c   1.000
_cell.angle_alpha   90.00
_cell.angle_beta   90.00
_cell.angle_gamma   90.00
#
_symmetry.space_group_name_H-M   'P 1'
#
loop_
_entity.id
_entity.type
_entity.pdbx_description
1 polymer ?
#
loop_
_entity_poly.entity_id
_entity_poly.type
_entity_poly.pdbx_seq_one_letter_code
_entity_poly.pdbx_strand_id
1 'polypeptide(L)'
;PQKPLAHTRSMEFLKFRELPAGQNAIVAIACYSGYNQEDSVIMNQSSIDRGLFRSLFFRSYSDQEKKVGLNYTEIFEKPFQQTTLRMKHGTYDKLDEDGIVAPGVRVSGEDIIIGKTAPIDQENQDLGTRTQSHQRRDISTPL
;
A
#
# COMPACT_ATOMS: atom_id res chain seq x y z
N PRO A 1 -3.32 22.26 -4.87
CA PRO A 1 -2.02 22.96 -5.06
C PRO A 1 -2.28 24.40 -5.52
N GLN A 2 -1.34 25.34 -5.33
CA GLN A 2 -1.50 26.76 -5.67
C GLN A 2 -0.33 27.25 -6.53
N LYS A 3 -0.60 28.21 -7.44
CA LYS A 3 0.45 28.88 -8.21
C LYS A 3 1.30 29.77 -7.28
N PRO A 4 2.63 29.82 -7.45
CA PRO A 4 3.46 30.68 -6.63
C PRO A 4 3.16 32.16 -6.91
N LEU A 5 3.20 33.00 -5.86
CA LEU A 5 2.99 34.45 -6.01
C LEU A 5 4.10 35.12 -6.82
N ALA A 6 5.36 34.84 -6.46
CA ALA A 6 6.54 35.24 -7.22
C ALA A 6 6.92 34.11 -8.20
N HIS A 7 7.10 34.44 -9.48
CA HIS A 7 7.42 33.47 -10.52
C HIS A 7 8.47 34.01 -11.49
N THR A 8 9.24 33.12 -12.11
CA THR A 8 10.20 33.47 -13.16
C THR A 8 9.55 33.32 -14.53
N ARG A 9 10.07 34.01 -15.55
CA ARG A 9 9.59 33.86 -16.94
C ARG A 9 9.77 32.43 -17.46
N SER A 10 10.82 31.73 -17.01
CA SER A 10 11.09 30.34 -17.40
C SER A 10 10.01 29.36 -16.97
N MET A 11 9.24 29.67 -15.92
CA MET A 11 8.15 28.82 -15.44
C MET A 11 7.00 28.67 -16.45
N GLU A 12 6.87 29.60 -17.40
CA GLU A 12 5.87 29.53 -18.46
C GLU A 12 6.19 28.41 -19.45
N PHE A 13 7.45 28.28 -19.87
CA PHE A 13 7.91 27.22 -20.75
C PHE A 13 7.88 25.84 -20.06
N LEU A 14 8.06 25.79 -18.74
CA LEU A 14 8.01 24.56 -17.94
C LEU A 14 6.59 24.15 -17.53
N LYS A 15 5.56 24.94 -17.87
CA LYS A 15 4.16 24.72 -17.46
C LYS A 15 3.96 24.57 -15.94
N PHE A 16 4.86 25.14 -15.14
CA PHE A 16 4.80 25.05 -13.67
C PHE A 16 3.58 25.79 -13.10
N ARG A 17 3.01 26.74 -13.86
CA ARG A 17 1.75 27.40 -13.52
C ARG A 17 0.54 26.48 -13.71
N GLU A 18 0.62 25.50 -14.61
CA GLU A 18 -0.45 24.53 -14.87
C GLU A 18 -0.38 23.38 -13.86
N LEU A 19 0.83 22.91 -13.56
CA LEU A 19 1.10 21.84 -12.61
C LEU A 19 1.99 22.31 -11.44
N PRO A 20 1.44 23.12 -10.51
CA PRO A 20 2.20 23.61 -9.37
C PRO A 20 2.44 22.50 -8.31
N ALA A 21 3.60 22.55 -7.67
CA ALA A 21 4.03 21.55 -6.69
C ALA A 21 3.95 22.02 -5.21
N GLY A 22 3.22 23.09 -4.89
CA GLY A 22 3.18 23.64 -3.53
C GLY A 22 1.92 24.44 -3.19
N GLN A 23 1.95 25.11 -2.04
CA GLN A 23 0.94 26.07 -1.58
C GLN A 23 1.64 27.30 -0.99
N ASN A 24 1.04 28.48 -1.16
CA ASN A 24 1.55 29.70 -0.54
C ASN A 24 1.12 29.73 0.93
N ALA A 25 2.08 29.84 1.84
CA ALA A 25 1.84 29.95 3.27
C ALA A 25 2.11 31.38 3.76
N ILE A 26 1.41 31.81 4.80
CA ILE A 26 1.77 33.01 5.56
C ILE A 26 2.85 32.62 6.54
N VAL A 27 4.01 33.29 6.47
CA VAL A 27 5.19 32.96 7.26
C VAL A 27 5.52 34.14 8.19
N ALA A 28 5.73 33.85 9.47
CA ALA A 28 6.23 34.80 10.46
C ALA A 28 7.67 34.41 10.84
N ILE A 29 8.60 35.36 10.76
CA ILE A 29 10.01 35.17 11.14
C ILE A 29 10.17 35.74 12.55
N ALA A 30 10.15 34.87 13.56
CA ALA A 30 10.27 35.25 14.96
C ALA A 30 10.80 34.09 15.80
N CYS A 31 11.46 34.40 16.92
CA CYS A 31 11.73 33.41 17.96
C CYS A 31 10.45 33.22 18.78
N TYR A 32 9.92 32.00 18.83
CA TYR A 32 8.70 31.72 19.58
C TYR A 32 8.79 30.37 20.27
N SER A 33 8.63 30.33 21.60
CA SER A 33 8.59 29.12 22.44
C SER A 33 9.79 28.16 22.39
N GLY A 34 10.79 28.40 21.54
CA GLY A 34 11.97 27.56 21.38
C GLY A 34 11.78 26.35 20.44
N TYR A 35 10.55 25.98 20.08
CA TYR A 35 10.24 24.85 19.18
C TYR A 35 10.50 25.12 17.69
N ASN A 36 11.18 26.22 17.35
CA ASN A 36 11.58 26.58 15.98
C ASN A 36 13.10 26.82 15.84
N GLN A 37 13.90 26.13 16.67
CA GLN A 37 15.36 26.15 16.61
C GLN A 37 15.88 25.03 15.68
N GLU A 38 17.13 25.15 15.22
CA GLU A 38 17.82 24.07 14.47
C GLU A 38 16.97 23.49 13.32
N ASP A 39 16.58 24.36 12.38
CA ASP A 39 15.79 24.05 11.18
C ASP A 39 14.36 23.53 11.42
N SER A 40 13.88 23.51 12.68
CA SER A 40 12.49 23.21 12.99
C SER A 40 11.56 24.41 12.73
N VAL A 41 10.30 24.13 12.40
CA VAL A 41 9.27 25.14 12.17
C VAL A 41 8.00 24.82 12.95
N ILE A 42 7.35 25.86 13.48
CA ILE A 42 6.05 25.74 14.15
C ILE A 42 4.95 25.96 13.11
N MET A 43 4.00 25.03 13.01
CA MET A 43 2.85 25.13 12.10
C MET A 43 1.54 25.41 12.84
N ASN A 44 0.64 26.11 12.18
CA ASN A 44 -0.69 26.41 12.71
C ASN A 44 -1.63 25.20 12.54
N GLN A 45 -2.03 24.60 13.67
CA GLN A 45 -2.93 23.45 13.68
C GLN A 45 -4.25 23.71 12.95
N SER A 46 -4.88 24.88 13.16
CA SER A 46 -6.15 25.22 12.50
C SER A 46 -6.03 25.29 10.97
N SER A 47 -4.85 25.64 10.45
CA SER A 47 -4.59 25.61 9.00
C SER A 47 -4.46 24.18 8.48
N ILE A 48 -3.81 23.30 9.25
CA ILE A 48 -3.67 21.86 8.92
C ILE A 48 -5.05 21.19 8.90
N ASP A 49 -5.90 21.48 9.87
CA ASP A 49 -7.27 20.93 9.96
C ASP A 49 -8.11 21.31 8.74
N ARG A 50 -7.90 22.53 8.22
CA ARG A 50 -8.51 23.05 6.98
C ARG A 50 -7.87 22.51 5.70
N GLY A 51 -6.88 21.63 5.80
CA GLY A 51 -6.26 20.93 4.67
C GLY A 51 -4.99 21.58 4.11
N LEU A 52 -4.35 22.52 4.83
CA LEU A 52 -3.03 23.02 4.44
C LEU A 52 -2.05 21.84 4.35
N PHE A 53 -1.38 21.71 3.21
CA PHE A 53 -0.42 20.66 2.86
C PHE A 53 -0.92 19.21 2.94
N ARG A 54 -2.24 18.96 2.93
CA ARG A 54 -2.77 17.59 2.81
C ARG A 54 -2.40 17.00 1.44
N SER A 55 -1.83 15.80 1.44
CA SER A 55 -1.45 15.05 0.24
C SER A 55 -2.16 13.71 0.16
N LEU A 56 -2.17 13.12 -1.05
CA LEU A 56 -2.63 11.76 -1.30
C LEU A 56 -1.41 10.89 -1.60
N PHE A 57 -1.39 9.68 -1.06
CA PHE A 57 -0.34 8.69 -1.31
C PHE A 57 -0.97 7.45 -1.93
N PHE A 58 -0.43 7.01 -3.06
CA PHE A 58 -0.87 5.82 -3.77
C PHE A 58 0.31 4.84 -3.84
N ARG A 59 0.03 3.57 -3.58
CA ARG A 59 0.98 2.47 -3.75
C ARG A 59 0.27 1.34 -4.49
N SER A 60 0.95 0.82 -5.52
CA SER A 60 0.44 -0.28 -6.34
C SER A 60 1.19 -1.56 -6.01
N TYR A 61 0.46 -2.66 -5.89
CA TYR A 61 1.00 -4.01 -5.74
C TYR A 61 0.61 -4.80 -6.97
N SER A 62 1.54 -5.58 -7.51
CA SER A 62 1.30 -6.43 -8.67
C SER A 62 1.81 -7.83 -8.40
N ASP A 63 1.00 -8.81 -8.80
CA ASP A 63 1.36 -10.23 -8.79
C ASP A 63 0.78 -10.90 -10.04
N GLN A 64 1.29 -12.07 -10.40
CA GLN A 64 0.88 -12.84 -11.56
C GLN A 64 0.87 -14.33 -11.25
N GLU A 65 -0.06 -15.08 -11.82
CA GLU A 65 -0.06 -16.53 -11.74
C GLU A 65 1.10 -17.12 -12.54
N LYS A 66 1.98 -17.86 -11.87
CA LYS A 66 3.09 -18.56 -12.53
C LYS A 66 2.80 -20.05 -12.64
N LYS A 67 3.35 -20.66 -13.70
CA LYS A 67 3.45 -22.11 -13.80
C LYS A 67 4.57 -22.60 -12.90
N VAL A 68 4.26 -23.54 -12.02
CA VAL A 68 5.19 -24.23 -11.15
C VAL A 68 5.49 -25.59 -11.81
N GLY A 69 6.67 -25.74 -12.40
CA GLY A 69 7.01 -26.95 -13.16
C GLY A 69 6.20 -27.08 -14.46
N LEU A 70 5.90 -28.32 -14.88
CA LEU A 70 5.18 -28.59 -16.14
C LEU A 70 3.64 -28.56 -16.01
N ASN A 71 3.09 -28.97 -14.87
CA ASN A 71 1.66 -29.29 -14.76
C ASN A 71 0.87 -28.41 -13.79
N TYR A 72 1.57 -27.59 -12.99
CA TYR A 72 0.93 -26.84 -11.93
C TYR A 72 0.94 -25.35 -12.21
N THR A 73 -0.14 -24.67 -11.83
CA THR A 73 -0.25 -23.20 -11.94
C THR A 73 -0.71 -22.65 -10.60
N GLU A 74 -0.08 -21.55 -10.18
CA GLU A 74 -0.55 -20.72 -9.08
C GLU A 74 -1.92 -20.13 -9.44
N ILE A 75 -2.79 -19.95 -8.45
CA ILE A 75 -4.16 -19.46 -8.70
C ILE A 75 -4.47 -18.33 -7.74
N PHE A 76 -5.11 -17.27 -8.24
CA PHE A 76 -5.77 -16.28 -7.40
C PHE A 76 -7.09 -16.84 -6.89
N GLU A 77 -7.16 -16.99 -5.57
CA GLU A 77 -8.35 -17.46 -4.87
C GLU A 77 -8.27 -17.02 -3.42
N LYS A 78 -9.40 -17.03 -2.72
CA LYS A 78 -9.43 -16.80 -1.27
C LYS A 78 -8.87 -18.02 -0.53
N PRO A 79 -7.67 -17.93 0.08
CA PRO A 79 -7.08 -19.07 0.78
C PRO A 79 -7.87 -19.43 2.04
N PHE A 80 -8.07 -20.72 2.27
CA PHE A 80 -8.78 -21.22 3.45
C PHE A 80 -7.86 -22.06 4.33
N GLN A 81 -7.90 -21.85 5.64
CA GLN A 81 -6.99 -22.50 6.60
C GLN A 81 -7.05 -24.05 6.55
N GLN A 82 -8.19 -24.64 6.18
CA GLN A 82 -8.34 -26.10 6.14
C GLN A 82 -7.67 -26.76 4.92
N THR A 83 -7.51 -26.01 3.83
CA THR A 83 -7.01 -26.49 2.53
C THR A 83 -5.62 -25.97 2.18
N THR A 84 -5.20 -24.90 2.86
CA THR A 84 -4.00 -24.12 2.52
C THR A 84 -2.96 -24.13 3.64
N LEU A 85 -1.75 -24.58 3.32
CA LEU A 85 -0.62 -24.68 4.23
C LEU A 85 0.13 -23.34 4.32
N ARG A 86 0.73 -23.05 5.47
CA ARG A 86 1.57 -21.86 5.72
C ARG A 86 0.86 -20.52 5.45
N MET A 87 -0.41 -20.43 5.85
CA MET A 87 -1.15 -19.17 5.88
C MET A 87 -0.35 -18.10 6.63
N LYS A 88 -0.31 -16.89 6.08
CA LYS A 88 0.31 -15.73 6.73
C LYS A 88 -0.52 -15.29 7.95
N HIS A 89 0.12 -14.55 8.85
CA HIS A 89 -0.50 -13.99 10.06
C HIS A 89 -1.35 -12.72 9.79
N GLY A 90 -2.02 -12.68 8.65
CA GLY A 90 -2.86 -11.56 8.20
C GLY A 90 -4.35 -11.88 8.16
N THR A 91 -5.16 -10.86 7.88
CA THR A 91 -6.62 -11.01 7.69
C THR A 91 -6.95 -11.31 6.23
N TYR A 92 -7.69 -12.38 5.97
CA TYR A 92 -8.17 -12.78 4.63
C TYR A 92 -9.65 -12.43 4.39
N ASP A 93 -10.35 -11.95 5.42
CA ASP A 93 -11.80 -11.70 5.38
C ASP A 93 -12.19 -10.64 4.34
N LYS A 94 -11.27 -9.73 4.04
CA LYS A 94 -11.44 -8.61 3.10
C LYS A 94 -11.29 -9.01 1.63
N LEU A 95 -10.87 -10.24 1.36
CA LEU A 95 -10.79 -10.78 0.01
C LEU A 95 -12.16 -11.24 -0.46
N ASP A 96 -12.46 -10.93 -1.72
CA ASP A 96 -13.58 -11.53 -2.45
C ASP A 96 -13.22 -12.96 -2.90
N GLU A 97 -14.17 -13.65 -3.54
CA GLU A 97 -14.01 -15.05 -3.97
C GLU A 97 -12.90 -15.23 -5.01
N ASP A 98 -12.59 -14.18 -5.78
CA ASP A 98 -11.49 -14.13 -6.75
C ASP A 98 -10.11 -13.93 -6.10
N GLY A 99 -10.05 -13.80 -4.76
CA GLY A 99 -8.81 -13.55 -4.04
C GLY A 99 -8.31 -12.11 -4.17
N ILE A 100 -9.16 -11.14 -4.52
CA ILE A 100 -8.78 -9.73 -4.62
C ILE A 100 -9.65 -8.89 -3.67
N VAL A 101 -9.06 -7.84 -3.07
CA VAL A 101 -9.85 -6.88 -2.26
C VAL A 101 -10.61 -5.93 -3.17
N ALA A 102 -11.92 -5.77 -2.94
CA ALA A 102 -12.75 -4.83 -3.67
C ALA A 102 -12.33 -3.35 -3.49
N PRO A 103 -12.44 -2.51 -4.53
CA PRO A 103 -12.21 -1.07 -4.39
C PRO A 103 -13.11 -0.43 -3.33
N GLY A 104 -12.50 0.39 -2.46
CA GLY A 104 -13.21 1.11 -1.38
C GLY A 104 -13.17 0.40 -0.02
N VAL A 105 -12.72 -0.86 0.05
CA VAL A 105 -12.50 -1.55 1.32
C VAL A 105 -11.29 -0.95 2.04
N ARG A 106 -11.44 -0.64 3.33
CA ARG A 106 -10.35 -0.14 4.16
C ARG A 106 -9.41 -1.28 4.56
N VAL A 107 -8.17 -1.20 4.12
CA VAL A 107 -7.08 -2.12 4.47
C VAL A 107 -6.05 -1.44 5.36
N SER A 108 -5.39 -2.19 6.23
CA SER A 108 -4.42 -1.69 7.21
C SER A 108 -3.48 -2.80 7.70
N GLY A 109 -2.24 -2.44 8.06
CA GLY A 109 -1.31 -3.39 8.68
C GLY A 109 -1.03 -4.59 7.78
N GLU A 110 -1.23 -5.79 8.30
CA GLU A 110 -0.94 -7.07 7.62
C GLU A 110 -2.16 -7.65 6.88
N ASP A 111 -3.15 -6.83 6.53
CA ASP A 111 -4.28 -7.27 5.72
C ASP A 111 -3.81 -7.79 4.36
N ILE A 112 -4.35 -8.93 3.94
CA ILE A 112 -4.04 -9.53 2.65
C ILE A 112 -4.82 -8.79 1.57
N ILE A 113 -4.11 -8.29 0.55
CA ILE A 113 -4.69 -7.53 -0.56
C ILE A 113 -4.85 -8.38 -1.83
N ILE A 114 -4.01 -9.41 -1.98
CA ILE A 114 -4.06 -10.37 -3.09
C ILE A 114 -3.89 -11.77 -2.50
N GLY A 115 -4.98 -12.53 -2.46
CA GLY A 115 -5.04 -13.94 -2.11
C GLY A 115 -4.51 -14.81 -3.25
N LYS A 116 -3.48 -15.62 -2.97
CA LYS A 116 -2.85 -16.44 -3.98
C LYS A 116 -2.33 -17.75 -3.39
N THR A 117 -2.55 -18.85 -4.10
CA THR A 117 -2.16 -20.18 -3.64
C THR A 117 -1.33 -20.92 -4.69
N ALA A 118 -0.29 -21.61 -4.23
CA ALA A 118 0.52 -22.52 -5.04
C ALA A 118 0.16 -23.96 -4.70
N PRO A 119 -0.02 -24.86 -5.68
CA PRO A 119 -0.21 -26.28 -5.40
C PRO A 119 1.07 -26.89 -4.81
N ILE A 120 0.92 -27.87 -3.92
CA ILE A 120 2.04 -28.57 -3.28
C ILE A 120 2.21 -29.94 -3.94
N ASP A 121 3.43 -30.26 -4.39
CA ASP A 121 3.78 -31.60 -4.85
C ASP A 121 3.57 -32.65 -3.74
N GLN A 122 2.90 -33.75 -4.09
CA GLN A 122 2.59 -34.80 -3.13
C GLN A 122 3.85 -35.57 -2.67
N GLU A 123 4.92 -35.55 -3.46
CA GLU A 123 6.18 -36.27 -3.17
C GLU A 123 7.10 -35.54 -2.18
N ASN A 124 6.97 -34.21 -2.04
CA ASN A 124 7.72 -33.44 -1.05
C ASN A 124 6.99 -33.48 0.30
N GLN A 125 7.32 -34.47 1.14
CA GLN A 125 6.87 -34.53 2.53
C GLN A 125 7.57 -33.44 3.36
N ASP A 126 6.92 -32.29 3.50
CA ASP A 126 7.25 -31.32 4.55
C ASP A 126 7.00 -31.99 5.92
N LEU A 127 8.06 -32.09 6.75
CA LEU A 127 8.03 -32.73 8.06
C LEU A 127 6.99 -32.09 9.00
N GLY A 128 5.94 -32.85 9.34
CA GLY A 128 5.23 -32.76 10.62
C GLY A 128 3.97 -31.91 10.74
N THR A 129 3.63 -31.05 9.77
CA THR A 129 2.45 -30.13 9.89
C THR A 129 1.34 -30.36 8.86
N ARG A 130 1.47 -31.36 7.97
CA ARG A 130 0.55 -31.58 6.85
C ARG A 130 -0.50 -32.65 7.17
N THR A 131 -1.78 -32.29 7.16
CA THR A 131 -2.90 -33.24 7.01
C THR A 131 -3.21 -33.50 5.53
N GLN A 132 -3.86 -34.62 5.20
CA GLN A 132 -4.26 -34.96 3.81
C GLN A 132 -5.14 -33.89 3.13
N SER A 133 -5.81 -33.02 3.91
CA SER A 133 -6.64 -31.93 3.42
C SER A 133 -5.85 -30.76 2.79
N HIS A 134 -4.56 -30.62 3.13
CA HIS A 134 -3.73 -29.52 2.63
C HIS A 134 -3.17 -29.85 1.23
N GLN A 135 -3.78 -29.24 0.22
CA GLN A 135 -3.40 -29.42 -1.20
C GLN A 135 -2.63 -28.23 -1.75
N ARG A 136 -2.75 -27.06 -1.12
CA ARG A 136 -2.14 -25.81 -1.59
C ARG A 136 -1.34 -25.13 -0.48
N ARG A 137 -0.44 -24.24 -0.85
CA ARG A 137 0.39 -23.40 0.02
C ARG A 137 0.04 -21.94 -0.24
N ASP A 138 -0.06 -21.16 0.81
CA ASP A 138 -0.33 -19.74 0.71
C ASP A 138 0.93 -18.98 0.22
N ILE A 139 0.75 -18.17 -0.82
CA ILE A 139 1.75 -17.24 -1.37
C ILE A 139 1.14 -15.84 -1.57
N SER A 140 0.11 -15.50 -0.80
CA SER A 140 -0.62 -14.23 -0.88
C SER A 140 0.24 -13.00 -0.63
N THR A 141 -0.16 -11.84 -1.14
CA THR A 141 0.52 -10.56 -0.94
C THR A 141 -0.19 -9.72 0.13
N PRO A 142 0.49 -9.35 1.24
CA PRO A 142 -0.03 -8.41 2.22
C PRO A 142 0.10 -6.96 1.74
N LEU A 143 -0.64 -6.05 2.40
CA LEU A 143 -0.41 -4.61 2.30
C LEU A 143 1.00 -4.22 2.81
#